data_AF-A0A444XR16-F1
#
_entry.id   AF-A0A444XR16-F1
#
_cell.length_a   1.000
_cell.length_b   1.000
_cell.length_c   1.000
_cell.angle_alpha   90.00
_cell.angle_beta   90.00
_cell.angle_gamma   90.00
#
_symmetry.space_group_name_H-M   'P 1'
#
loop_
_entity.id
_entity.type
_entity.pdbx_description
1 polymer ?
#
loop_
_entity_poly.entity_id
_entity_poly.type
_entity_poly.pdbx_seq_one_letter_code
_entity_poly.pdbx_strand_id
1 'polypeptide(L)'
;MDLLHQYSGDDEPDSSPPPENPNSPDSSPPRLLAGRSAAPSVDDTMLALTVQPHRKTLSNPIDPTQHNVAFNPTFDQLWAPIQGPSHPYAKDGIAQGLRNHKLGFVEDAAIDPFLFDEQYNTFHKFGYAADPSASHYVGDFDALAKNNAISVYNIPHREQKRRKMEKKEGGEEEEEELDGGGDEEGEAENPASDVWLAKNKKSPWFGKKEGLQGELTEEQKKYAEEYAKKKGEEKAGFGGEKAEAVKDKSTFHGKEERDYQGRSWIAAPKDAKASNDHCYIPKRLVHTWSGHTKGVSAIRFFPKYGHLILSASMDTKVKIWDVFNSGKCMRTYMGHSKAVRDICFSNDGTKFLSAGYDKNIKYWDTETGQVISTFSTGKIPYVVRLNPDEDKQNVLLAGMSDKKIVQWDMNTGQITQEYDQHLGAVNTITFVDNNRRFVTSSDDKSLRVWEFGIPVVIKYISEPHMHSMPSISLHPNSNWLAAQSLDNQILIYSTREKFQLNKKKRFAGHIVAGYACQVNFSPDGRFVMSGDGEGKCWFWDWKSCKVFRTLKCHEGVCIGCEWHPLEQSKVATCGWDGLIKY
;
A
#
# COMPACT_ATOMS: atom_id res chain seq x y z
N MET A 1 10.32 -89.59 -20.43
CA MET A 1 11.40 -90.57 -20.34
C MET A 1 12.02 -90.43 -18.97
N ASP A 2 11.98 -91.55 -18.28
CA ASP A 2 12.50 -91.86 -16.96
C ASP A 2 13.89 -91.28 -16.67
N LEU A 3 14.20 -91.06 -15.38
CA LEU A 3 15.09 -91.98 -14.66
C LEU A 3 15.20 -91.63 -13.17
N LEU A 4 14.77 -92.61 -12.36
CA LEU A 4 15.14 -92.84 -10.95
C LEU A 4 16.67 -92.92 -10.78
N HIS A 5 17.18 -92.61 -9.58
CA HIS A 5 17.83 -93.64 -8.73
C HIS A 5 18.23 -93.14 -7.34
N GLN A 6 17.66 -93.79 -6.32
CA GLN A 6 18.33 -94.10 -5.04
C GLN A 6 19.28 -95.30 -5.21
N TYR A 7 20.20 -95.45 -4.25
CA TYR A 7 20.95 -96.64 -3.73
C TYR A 7 22.42 -96.20 -3.48
N SER A 8 23.01 -96.15 -2.29
CA SER A 8 23.25 -97.11 -1.19
C SER A 8 24.16 -98.30 -1.55
N GLY A 9 25.27 -98.46 -0.80
CA GLY A 9 25.85 -99.77 -0.45
C GLY A 9 27.27 -100.10 -0.94
N ASP A 10 28.24 -99.87 -0.05
CA ASP A 10 29.23 -100.83 0.52
C ASP A 10 30.45 -101.42 -0.23
N ASP A 11 31.54 -101.42 0.58
CA ASP A 11 32.65 -102.40 0.78
C ASP A 11 33.99 -102.37 0.00
N GLU A 12 35.04 -101.86 0.69
CA GLU A 12 36.36 -102.47 1.08
C GLU A 12 37.32 -103.10 0.00
N PRO A 13 38.63 -103.40 0.26
CA PRO A 13 39.48 -103.23 1.46
C PRO A 13 40.95 -102.73 1.23
N ASP A 14 41.63 -102.53 2.37
CA ASP A 14 42.98 -103.04 2.74
C ASP A 14 44.29 -102.20 2.70
N SER A 15 45.05 -102.44 3.79
CA SER A 15 46.51 -102.43 3.99
C SER A 15 47.27 -101.12 4.37
N SER A 16 47.77 -101.14 5.61
CA SER A 16 48.80 -100.30 6.25
C SER A 16 50.23 -100.72 5.82
N PRO A 17 51.37 -100.04 6.15
CA PRO A 17 51.94 -99.95 7.52
C PRO A 17 52.84 -98.66 7.75
N PRO A 18 53.86 -98.59 8.66
CA PRO A 18 53.80 -98.01 10.04
C PRO A 18 55.02 -97.04 10.31
N PRO A 19 55.69 -96.90 11.50
CA PRO A 19 55.34 -97.03 12.94
C PRO A 19 55.82 -95.86 13.89
N GLU A 20 55.24 -95.82 15.10
CA GLU A 20 55.80 -95.72 16.49
C GLU A 20 56.89 -94.66 16.89
N ASN A 21 56.62 -93.74 17.85
CA ASN A 21 56.67 -93.84 19.34
C ASN A 21 58.11 -93.83 19.93
N PRO A 22 58.39 -93.34 21.18
CA PRO A 22 57.58 -93.61 22.39
C PRO A 22 57.50 -92.54 23.51
N ASN A 23 56.46 -92.72 24.34
CA ASN A 23 56.38 -92.62 25.80
C ASN A 23 56.85 -91.31 26.49
N SER A 24 56.05 -90.68 27.36
CA SER A 24 55.43 -91.28 28.55
C SER A 24 54.51 -90.25 29.26
N PRO A 25 53.70 -90.61 30.29
CA PRO A 25 52.27 -90.31 30.36
C PRO A 25 51.88 -89.49 31.63
N ASP A 26 50.65 -88.97 31.70
CA ASP A 26 49.58 -89.59 32.51
C ASP A 26 48.27 -88.75 32.52
N SER A 27 47.23 -89.36 31.96
CA SER A 27 45.79 -89.31 32.28
C SER A 27 45.10 -87.98 32.67
N SER A 28 44.39 -87.39 31.70
CA SER A 28 43.26 -86.46 31.91
C SER A 28 41.94 -87.05 31.36
N PRO A 29 40.79 -86.87 32.04
CA PRO A 29 39.52 -87.57 31.77
C PRO A 29 38.82 -87.09 30.47
N PRO A 30 37.86 -87.85 29.92
CA PRO A 30 37.26 -87.58 28.62
C PRO A 30 36.48 -86.26 28.60
N ARG A 31 36.75 -85.43 27.57
CA ARG A 31 36.06 -84.17 27.30
C ARG A 31 34.56 -84.40 27.14
N LEU A 32 33.78 -84.00 28.15
CA LEU A 32 32.35 -83.75 28.02
C LEU A 32 32.17 -82.70 26.91
N LEU A 33 31.59 -83.11 25.78
CA LEU A 33 31.07 -82.17 24.78
C LEU A 33 30.01 -81.30 25.47
N ALA A 34 30.22 -79.98 25.44
CA ALA A 34 29.26 -79.02 25.96
C ALA A 34 27.89 -79.30 25.35
N GLY A 35 26.89 -79.55 26.21
CA GLY A 35 25.53 -79.83 25.78
C GLY A 35 25.05 -78.72 24.85
N ARG A 36 24.49 -79.11 23.69
CA ARG A 36 23.79 -78.20 22.78
C ARG A 36 22.55 -77.68 23.49
N SER A 37 22.73 -76.60 24.25
CA SER A 37 21.66 -75.78 24.77
C SER A 37 20.95 -75.09 23.60
N ALA A 38 19.64 -75.28 23.49
CA ALA A 38 18.78 -74.50 22.60
C ALA A 38 18.41 -73.12 23.19
N ALA A 39 18.92 -72.80 24.38
CA ALA A 39 18.84 -71.47 24.97
C ALA A 39 20.10 -70.65 24.61
N PRO A 40 19.95 -69.38 24.20
CA PRO A 40 21.10 -68.50 23.93
C PRO A 40 21.93 -68.32 25.21
N SER A 41 23.26 -68.29 25.08
CA SER A 41 24.14 -67.91 26.18
C SER A 41 23.83 -66.47 26.60
N VAL A 42 23.22 -66.30 27.77
CA VAL A 42 22.96 -64.98 28.34
C VAL A 42 24.26 -64.51 28.99
N ASP A 43 24.90 -63.51 28.38
CA ASP A 43 26.05 -62.84 28.98
C ASP A 43 25.54 -61.97 30.16
N ASP A 44 25.85 -62.39 31.40
CA ASP A 44 25.56 -61.65 32.65
C ASP A 44 26.40 -60.35 32.82
N THR A 45 26.95 -59.81 31.73
CA THR A 45 27.84 -58.63 31.73
C THR A 45 27.10 -57.29 31.63
N MET A 46 25.80 -57.26 31.91
CA MET A 46 24.99 -56.03 31.98
C MET A 46 25.09 -55.28 33.33
N LEU A 47 26.06 -55.62 34.19
CA LEU A 47 26.26 -54.98 35.51
C LEU A 47 27.65 -54.34 35.71
N ALA A 48 28.53 -54.35 34.71
CA ALA A 48 29.87 -53.75 34.81
C ALA A 48 30.11 -52.69 33.72
N LEU A 49 29.96 -51.42 34.12
CA LEU A 49 30.36 -50.22 33.39
C LEU A 49 31.89 -50.15 33.23
N THR A 50 32.46 -50.88 32.26
CA THR A 50 33.84 -50.64 31.79
C THR A 50 34.01 -51.02 30.33
N VAL A 51 34.38 -50.02 29.52
CA VAL A 51 34.61 -50.09 28.07
C VAL A 51 35.89 -50.88 27.77
N GLN A 52 35.80 -51.97 27.01
CA GLN A 52 36.90 -52.49 26.19
C GLN A 52 36.46 -52.63 24.72
N PRO A 53 37.33 -52.28 23.74
CA PRO A 53 36.97 -52.37 22.33
C PRO A 53 37.37 -53.74 21.72
N HIS A 54 36.35 -54.39 21.16
CA HIS A 54 36.34 -55.26 19.97
C HIS A 54 36.80 -56.73 20.07
N ARG A 55 35.79 -57.62 20.02
CA ARG A 55 35.71 -58.66 19.00
C ARG A 55 34.29 -58.73 18.43
N LYS A 56 34.16 -58.35 17.16
CA LYS A 56 32.96 -58.40 16.33
C LYS A 56 32.66 -59.86 15.97
N THR A 57 31.47 -60.34 16.34
CA THR A 57 30.71 -61.31 15.55
C THR A 57 29.21 -61.05 15.70
N LEU A 58 28.67 -60.32 14.71
CA LEU A 58 27.39 -60.60 14.04
C LEU A 58 26.05 -60.32 14.74
N SER A 59 25.92 -59.20 15.44
CA SER A 59 24.65 -58.46 15.49
C SER A 59 24.85 -57.07 16.09
N ASN A 60 25.46 -56.15 15.33
CA ASN A 60 25.15 -54.75 15.59
C ASN A 60 23.78 -54.50 14.94
N PRO A 61 22.69 -54.36 15.71
CA PRO A 61 21.41 -53.99 15.13
C PRO A 61 21.59 -52.64 14.42
N ILE A 62 21.18 -52.59 13.16
CA ILE A 62 21.11 -51.33 12.42
C ILE A 62 19.95 -50.56 13.00
N ASP A 63 20.19 -49.29 13.31
CA ASP A 63 19.15 -48.40 13.78
C ASP A 63 18.18 -48.11 12.62
N PRO A 64 16.88 -48.37 12.76
CA PRO A 64 15.90 -48.19 11.68
C PRO A 64 15.72 -46.71 11.26
N THR A 65 16.25 -45.76 12.03
CA THR A 65 16.19 -44.33 11.71
C THR A 65 17.40 -43.83 10.91
N GLN A 66 18.45 -44.65 10.77
CA GLN A 66 19.68 -44.26 10.08
C GLN A 66 19.58 -44.49 8.57
N HIS A 67 19.73 -43.42 7.80
CA HIS A 67 19.67 -43.47 6.33
C HIS A 67 21.00 -43.84 5.65
N ASN A 68 22.14 -43.65 6.33
CA ASN A 68 23.47 -43.93 5.77
C ASN A 68 24.18 -44.99 6.60
N VAL A 69 24.48 -46.14 5.99
CA VAL A 69 25.24 -47.23 6.61
C VAL A 69 26.66 -47.25 6.04
N ALA A 70 27.68 -47.22 6.90
CA ALA A 70 29.09 -47.14 6.50
C ALA A 70 29.71 -48.48 6.07
N PHE A 71 28.93 -49.57 6.07
CA PHE A 71 29.32 -50.91 5.65
C PHE A 71 28.18 -51.54 4.86
N ASN A 72 28.46 -52.60 4.11
CA ASN A 72 27.43 -53.31 3.35
C ASN A 72 26.73 -54.32 4.28
N PRO A 73 25.46 -54.09 4.68
CA PRO A 73 24.74 -55.01 5.55
C PRO A 73 24.26 -56.24 4.78
N THR A 74 24.00 -57.35 5.49
CA THR A 74 23.32 -58.50 4.89
C THR A 74 21.83 -58.22 4.73
N PHE A 75 21.14 -58.91 3.81
CA PHE A 75 19.71 -58.75 3.59
C PHE A 75 18.91 -58.90 4.89
N ASP A 76 19.21 -59.94 5.67
CA ASP A 76 18.55 -60.22 6.95
C ASP A 76 18.77 -59.12 8.00
N GLN A 77 19.88 -58.37 7.92
CA GLN A 77 20.17 -57.26 8.83
C GLN A 77 19.43 -55.98 8.46
N LEU A 78 19.26 -55.72 7.15
CA LEU A 78 18.62 -54.50 6.66
C LEU A 78 17.09 -54.59 6.67
N TRP A 79 16.54 -55.77 6.35
CA TRP A 79 15.10 -56.01 6.21
C TRP A 79 14.47 -56.70 7.42
N ALA A 80 15.19 -56.78 8.55
CA ALA A 80 14.62 -57.30 9.79
C ALA A 80 13.41 -56.44 10.21
N PRO A 81 12.27 -57.05 10.58
CA PRO A 81 11.11 -56.30 11.05
C PRO A 81 11.40 -55.63 12.40
N ILE A 82 10.94 -54.40 12.57
CA ILE A 82 11.00 -53.70 13.86
C ILE A 82 10.09 -54.43 14.84
N GLN A 83 10.65 -54.90 15.96
CA GLN A 83 9.92 -55.66 16.96
C GLN A 83 9.14 -54.74 17.93
N GLY A 84 7.95 -55.19 18.35
CA GLY A 84 7.09 -54.50 19.31
C GLY A 84 5.72 -54.12 18.71
N PRO A 85 4.74 -53.73 19.55
CA PRO A 85 3.46 -53.25 19.07
C PRO A 85 3.61 -51.88 18.37
N SER A 86 2.87 -51.67 17.29
CA SER A 86 2.78 -50.36 16.63
C SER A 86 2.24 -49.31 17.60
N HIS A 87 2.86 -48.14 17.66
CA HIS A 87 2.45 -47.09 18.59
C HIS A 87 1.01 -46.60 18.28
N PRO A 88 0.03 -46.74 19.20
CA PRO A 88 -1.39 -46.52 18.91
C PRO A 88 -1.77 -45.05 18.65
N TYR A 89 -0.90 -44.09 19.03
CA TYR A 89 -1.10 -42.66 18.75
C TYR A 89 -0.29 -42.16 17.56
N ALA A 90 0.50 -43.02 16.91
CA ALA A 90 1.02 -42.68 15.59
C ALA A 90 -0.18 -42.73 14.64
N LYS A 91 -0.64 -41.55 14.16
CA LYS A 91 -1.77 -41.47 13.24
C LYS A 91 -1.48 -42.37 12.05
N ASP A 92 -2.37 -43.33 11.80
CA ASP A 92 -2.26 -44.36 10.76
C ASP A 92 -1.61 -43.82 9.49
N GLY A 93 -0.42 -44.34 9.24
CA GLY A 93 0.43 -43.88 8.18
C GLY A 93 1.83 -44.37 8.46
N ILE A 94 2.17 -45.50 7.82
CA ILE A 94 3.53 -46.00 7.55
C ILE A 94 4.51 -44.85 7.13
N ALA A 95 3.97 -43.69 6.78
CA ALA A 95 4.65 -42.50 6.30
C ALA A 95 5.20 -41.51 7.35
N GLN A 96 4.89 -41.52 8.65
CA GLN A 96 5.48 -40.48 9.51
C GLN A 96 6.96 -40.74 9.85
N GLY A 97 7.38 -42.00 9.92
CA GLY A 97 8.78 -42.38 10.07
C GLY A 97 9.59 -42.31 8.77
N LEU A 98 8.93 -42.49 7.62
CA LEU A 98 9.56 -42.50 6.29
C LEU A 98 9.36 -41.19 5.52
N ARG A 99 9.09 -40.07 6.21
CA ARG A 99 8.87 -38.78 5.55
C ARG A 99 10.14 -37.94 5.52
N ASN A 100 10.62 -37.63 4.33
CA ASN A 100 11.67 -36.62 4.14
C ASN A 100 11.06 -35.19 4.11
N HIS A 101 9.86 -35.04 3.56
CA HIS A 101 9.15 -33.77 3.45
C HIS A 101 7.80 -33.81 4.20
N LYS A 102 7.28 -32.64 4.57
CA LYS A 102 6.03 -32.50 5.34
C LYS A 102 4.80 -33.12 4.68
N LEU A 103 4.84 -33.32 3.35
CA LEU A 103 3.76 -33.95 2.57
C LEU A 103 4.02 -35.43 2.29
N GLY A 104 5.27 -35.89 2.16
CA GLY A 104 5.61 -37.27 1.78
C GLY A 104 7.12 -37.51 1.71
N PHE A 105 7.51 -38.66 1.15
CA PHE A 105 8.92 -38.98 0.86
C PHE A 105 9.27 -38.48 -0.54
N VAL A 106 10.41 -37.80 -0.66
CA VAL A 106 10.94 -37.29 -1.94
C VAL A 106 12.37 -37.77 -2.05
N GLU A 107 12.65 -38.47 -3.14
CA GLU A 107 13.97 -38.99 -3.50
C GLU A 107 14.28 -38.63 -4.95
N ASP A 108 15.57 -38.54 -5.26
CA ASP A 108 16.04 -38.27 -6.62
C ASP A 108 15.98 -39.57 -7.43
N ALA A 109 14.98 -39.67 -8.33
CA ALA A 109 14.82 -40.81 -9.23
C ALA A 109 15.49 -40.55 -10.59
N ALA A 110 16.25 -41.53 -11.09
CA ALA A 110 16.85 -41.49 -12.42
C ALA A 110 15.99 -42.28 -13.42
N ILE A 111 14.98 -41.62 -13.99
CA ILE A 111 14.09 -42.17 -15.03
C ILE A 111 14.51 -41.63 -16.40
N ASP A 112 14.45 -42.45 -17.44
CA ASP A 112 14.67 -42.02 -18.82
C ASP A 112 13.62 -40.96 -19.22
N PRO A 113 14.02 -39.74 -19.63
CA PRO A 113 13.08 -38.68 -20.02
C PRO A 113 12.04 -39.11 -21.04
N PHE A 114 12.43 -39.96 -22.00
CA PHE A 114 11.50 -40.42 -23.04
C PHE A 114 10.37 -41.29 -22.46
N LEU A 115 10.71 -42.22 -21.56
CA LEU A 115 9.73 -43.09 -20.91
C LEU A 115 8.78 -42.28 -20.03
N PHE A 116 9.31 -41.29 -19.31
CA PHE A 116 8.50 -40.40 -18.49
C PHE A 116 7.50 -39.61 -19.34
N ASP A 117 7.96 -38.98 -20.42
CA ASP A 117 7.10 -38.21 -21.31
C ASP A 117 6.07 -39.08 -22.04
N GLU A 118 6.43 -40.30 -22.42
CA GLU A 118 5.50 -41.27 -22.99
C GLU A 118 4.35 -41.58 -22.03
N GLN A 119 4.67 -41.95 -20.79
CA GLN A 119 3.66 -42.30 -19.79
C GLN A 119 2.84 -41.07 -19.36
N TYR A 120 3.47 -39.91 -19.20
CA TYR A 120 2.81 -38.64 -18.85
C TYR A 120 1.77 -38.24 -19.91
N ASN A 121 2.16 -38.26 -21.19
CA ASN A 121 1.25 -37.91 -22.27
C ASN A 121 0.15 -38.96 -22.46
N THR A 122 0.44 -40.23 -22.19
CA THR A 122 -0.55 -41.32 -22.23
C THR A 122 -1.60 -41.14 -21.15
N PHE A 123 -1.19 -40.76 -19.94
CA PHE A 123 -2.14 -40.44 -18.87
C PHE A 123 -3.00 -39.21 -19.22
N HIS A 124 -2.40 -38.13 -19.72
CA HIS A 124 -3.15 -36.92 -20.04
C HIS A 124 -4.15 -37.08 -21.20
N LYS A 125 -3.86 -38.00 -22.13
CA LYS A 125 -4.71 -38.23 -23.31
C LYS A 125 -5.76 -39.29 -23.09
N PHE A 126 -5.39 -40.42 -22.47
CA PHE A 126 -6.25 -41.59 -22.35
C PHE A 126 -6.68 -41.90 -20.92
N GLY A 127 -6.07 -41.26 -19.91
CA GLY A 127 -6.41 -41.42 -18.51
C GLY A 127 -5.75 -42.61 -17.81
N TYR A 128 -4.80 -43.31 -18.45
CA TYR A 128 -4.04 -44.41 -17.85
C TYR A 128 -2.54 -44.33 -18.15
N ALA A 129 -1.72 -44.89 -17.27
CA ALA A 129 -0.26 -45.03 -17.43
C ALA A 129 0.29 -46.16 -16.57
N ALA A 130 1.51 -46.62 -16.85
CA ALA A 130 2.23 -47.53 -15.95
C ALA A 130 2.64 -46.80 -14.66
N ASP A 131 2.50 -47.48 -13.52
CA ASP A 131 2.93 -46.98 -12.22
C ASP A 131 4.48 -46.93 -12.19
N PRO A 132 5.09 -45.80 -11.84
CA PRO A 132 6.55 -45.74 -11.68
C PRO A 132 7.06 -46.48 -10.44
N SER A 133 6.19 -46.80 -9.47
CA SER A 133 6.55 -47.45 -8.20
C SER A 133 6.38 -48.98 -8.22
N ALA A 134 5.52 -49.50 -9.10
CA ALA A 134 5.21 -50.91 -9.22
C ALA A 134 4.95 -51.29 -10.69
N SER A 135 5.10 -52.55 -11.07
CA SER A 135 4.88 -52.98 -12.46
C SER A 135 3.39 -53.09 -12.87
N HIS A 136 2.53 -52.24 -12.33
CA HIS A 136 1.07 -52.22 -12.56
C HIS A 136 0.64 -50.96 -13.32
N TYR A 137 -0.58 -50.93 -13.86
CA TYR A 137 -1.15 -49.73 -14.50
C TYR A 137 -2.06 -48.97 -13.52
N VAL A 138 -2.10 -47.64 -13.64
CA VAL A 138 -2.89 -46.73 -12.81
C VAL A 138 -3.73 -45.80 -13.70
N GLY A 139 -4.96 -45.53 -13.27
CA GLY A 139 -5.90 -44.62 -13.94
C GLY A 139 -7.21 -45.31 -14.34
N ASP A 140 -7.74 -44.94 -15.51
CA ASP A 140 -8.97 -45.52 -16.05
C ASP A 140 -8.70 -46.90 -16.69
N PHE A 141 -9.10 -47.96 -15.98
CA PHE A 141 -8.95 -49.35 -16.44
C PHE A 141 -9.88 -49.71 -17.61
N ASP A 142 -11.02 -49.02 -17.78
CA ASP A 142 -11.94 -49.27 -18.90
C ASP A 142 -11.35 -48.73 -20.22
N ALA A 143 -10.73 -47.55 -20.16
CA ALA A 143 -9.97 -46.99 -21.27
C ALA A 143 -8.71 -47.82 -21.61
N LEU A 144 -8.04 -48.40 -20.60
CA LEU A 144 -6.90 -49.29 -20.77
C LEU A 144 -7.28 -50.57 -21.54
N ALA A 145 -8.40 -51.20 -21.16
CA ALA A 145 -8.90 -52.43 -21.79
C ALA A 145 -9.36 -52.20 -23.24
N LYS A 146 -10.02 -51.06 -23.51
CA LYS A 146 -10.46 -50.70 -24.87
C LYS A 146 -9.30 -50.44 -25.84
N ASN A 147 -8.21 -49.85 -25.32
CA ASN A 147 -7.08 -49.42 -26.12
C ASN A 147 -5.88 -50.38 -26.06
N ASN A 148 -6.00 -51.56 -25.44
CA ASN A 148 -4.92 -52.56 -25.31
C ASN A 148 -3.56 -51.98 -24.88
N ALA A 149 -3.57 -51.06 -23.90
CA ALA A 149 -2.36 -50.40 -23.36
C ALA A 149 -1.47 -49.70 -24.40
N ILE A 150 -2.07 -49.08 -25.42
CA ILE A 150 -1.36 -48.29 -26.43
C ILE A 150 -0.88 -46.94 -25.86
N SER A 151 0.40 -46.62 -26.03
CA SER A 151 0.94 -45.30 -25.69
C SER A 151 0.66 -44.26 -26.78
N VAL A 152 0.77 -42.97 -26.44
CA VAL A 152 0.56 -41.87 -27.42
C VAL A 152 1.53 -41.95 -28.60
N TYR A 153 2.73 -42.45 -28.38
CA TYR A 153 3.77 -42.55 -29.41
C TYR A 153 3.65 -43.85 -30.23
N ASN A 154 3.03 -44.90 -29.69
CA ASN A 154 2.87 -46.19 -30.37
C ASN A 154 1.47 -46.40 -30.97
N ILE A 155 0.95 -45.41 -31.71
CA ILE A 155 -0.36 -45.52 -32.37
C ILE A 155 -0.23 -46.41 -33.61
N PRO A 156 -1.06 -47.47 -33.77
CA PRO A 156 -1.06 -48.29 -34.98
C PRO A 156 -1.30 -47.47 -36.26
N HIS A 157 -0.55 -47.79 -37.32
CA HIS A 157 -0.60 -47.05 -38.59
C HIS A 157 -2.00 -46.96 -39.21
N ARG A 158 -2.87 -47.96 -38.97
CA ARG A 158 -4.27 -47.98 -39.40
C ARG A 158 -5.10 -46.86 -38.77
N GLU A 159 -4.85 -46.54 -37.50
CA GLU A 159 -5.57 -45.49 -36.78
C GLU A 159 -5.06 -44.09 -37.16
N GLN A 160 -3.75 -43.97 -37.44
CA GLN A 160 -3.18 -42.75 -38.03
C GLN A 160 -3.80 -42.45 -39.40
N LYS A 161 -4.02 -43.48 -40.24
CA LYS A 161 -4.71 -43.33 -41.53
C LYS A 161 -6.17 -42.92 -41.36
N ARG A 162 -6.91 -43.53 -40.42
CA ARG A 162 -8.30 -43.16 -40.14
C ARG A 162 -8.43 -41.68 -39.72
N ARG A 163 -7.58 -41.23 -38.78
CA ARG A 163 -7.55 -39.83 -38.34
C ARG A 163 -7.15 -38.84 -39.44
N LYS A 164 -6.31 -39.27 -40.39
CA LYS A 164 -6.00 -38.45 -41.58
C LYS A 164 -7.19 -38.34 -42.53
N MET A 165 -8.02 -39.37 -42.67
CA MET A 165 -9.24 -39.30 -43.49
C MET A 165 -10.34 -38.48 -42.82
N GLU A 166 -10.59 -38.68 -41.51
CA GLU A 166 -11.55 -37.86 -40.74
C GLU A 166 -11.20 -36.35 -40.80
N LYS A 167 -9.90 -36.03 -40.78
CA LYS A 167 -9.42 -34.64 -40.93
C LYS A 167 -9.55 -34.12 -42.37
N LYS A 168 -9.59 -35.00 -43.37
CA LYS A 168 -9.76 -34.65 -44.79
C LYS A 168 -11.24 -34.46 -45.13
N GLU A 169 -12.12 -35.32 -44.63
CA GLU A 169 -13.58 -35.16 -44.75
C GLU A 169 -14.06 -33.86 -44.12
N GLY A 170 -13.59 -33.52 -42.91
CA GLY A 170 -13.91 -32.23 -42.29
C GLY A 170 -13.28 -31.00 -42.96
N GLY A 171 -12.40 -31.21 -43.95
CA GLY A 171 -11.84 -30.15 -44.80
C GLY A 171 -12.50 -30.06 -46.19
N GLU A 172 -12.95 -31.20 -46.74
CA GLU A 172 -13.59 -31.28 -48.06
C GLU A 172 -15.03 -30.72 -48.05
N GLU A 173 -15.75 -30.77 -46.92
CA GLU A 173 -17.08 -30.12 -46.79
C GLU A 173 -17.03 -28.59 -46.95
N GLU A 174 -15.87 -27.94 -46.78
CA GLU A 174 -15.70 -26.49 -47.00
C GLU A 174 -15.02 -26.16 -48.36
N GLU A 175 -14.64 -27.16 -49.18
CA GLU A 175 -13.94 -26.96 -50.46
C GLU A 175 -14.85 -26.83 -51.71
N GLU A 176 -16.16 -27.11 -51.63
CA GLU A 176 -17.07 -27.01 -52.80
C GLU A 176 -17.54 -25.58 -53.13
N GLU A 177 -17.24 -24.57 -52.30
CA GLU A 177 -17.48 -23.17 -52.65
C GLU A 177 -16.17 -22.47 -53.05
N LEU A 178 -16.04 -22.16 -54.34
CA LEU A 178 -15.09 -21.24 -55.00
C LEU A 178 -14.04 -21.91 -55.91
N ASP A 179 -14.51 -22.49 -57.02
CA ASP A 179 -13.74 -22.50 -58.27
C ASP A 179 -14.09 -21.25 -59.08
N GLY A 180 -13.11 -20.35 -59.28
CA GLY A 180 -13.35 -19.09 -59.97
C GLY A 180 -12.17 -18.11 -60.02
N GLY A 181 -11.10 -18.47 -60.74
CA GLY A 181 -10.39 -17.52 -61.61
C GLY A 181 -9.01 -16.99 -61.17
N GLY A 182 -8.01 -17.32 -62.00
CA GLY A 182 -7.06 -16.34 -62.57
C GLY A 182 -5.75 -16.08 -61.83
N ASP A 183 -4.67 -16.72 -62.31
CA ASP A 183 -3.29 -16.40 -61.97
C ASP A 183 -2.84 -15.06 -62.60
N GLU A 184 -2.50 -14.06 -61.77
CA GLU A 184 -1.53 -13.01 -62.15
C GLU A 184 -0.61 -12.68 -60.98
N GLU A 185 0.70 -12.70 -61.27
CA GLU A 185 1.80 -12.37 -60.36
C GLU A 185 1.83 -10.85 -60.12
N GLY A 186 1.58 -10.44 -58.88
CA GLY A 186 1.65 -9.04 -58.45
C GLY A 186 1.97 -8.94 -56.96
N GLU A 187 2.84 -8.00 -56.62
CA GLU A 187 3.53 -7.82 -55.35
C GLU A 187 2.60 -7.74 -54.12
N ALA A 188 3.13 -8.14 -52.97
CA ALA A 188 2.39 -8.29 -51.72
C ALA A 188 1.84 -6.95 -51.19
N GLU A 189 0.56 -6.69 -51.43
CA GLU A 189 -0.20 -5.65 -50.73
C GLU A 189 -0.78 -6.16 -49.41
N ASN A 190 -0.35 -5.51 -48.32
CA ASN A 190 -0.96 -5.38 -47.00
C ASN A 190 -1.54 -6.67 -46.33
N PRO A 191 -1.03 -7.14 -45.17
CA PRO A 191 -1.51 -8.34 -44.47
C PRO A 191 -2.97 -8.32 -43.97
N ALA A 192 -3.72 -7.26 -44.26
CA ALA A 192 -5.15 -7.13 -43.99
C ALA A 192 -6.02 -7.20 -45.27
N SER A 193 -5.44 -7.41 -46.46
CA SER A 193 -6.19 -7.54 -47.71
C SER A 193 -6.85 -8.92 -47.80
N ASP A 194 -8.10 -8.97 -48.31
CA ASP A 194 -8.88 -10.21 -48.43
C ASP A 194 -8.18 -11.26 -49.31
N VAL A 195 -7.37 -10.83 -50.28
CA VAL A 195 -6.56 -11.70 -51.15
C VAL A 195 -5.41 -12.35 -50.38
N TRP A 196 -4.79 -11.63 -49.45
CA TRP A 196 -3.72 -12.17 -48.58
C TRP A 196 -4.29 -13.15 -47.54
N LEU A 197 -5.45 -12.83 -46.93
CA LEU A 197 -6.19 -13.73 -46.04
C LEU A 197 -6.63 -15.01 -46.75
N ALA A 198 -7.09 -14.91 -48.01
CA ALA A 198 -7.44 -16.06 -48.84
C ALA A 198 -6.24 -16.98 -49.12
N LYS A 199 -5.06 -16.41 -49.41
CA LYS A 199 -3.81 -17.18 -49.58
C LYS A 199 -3.29 -17.79 -48.27
N ASN A 200 -3.57 -17.16 -47.11
CA ASN A 200 -3.14 -17.63 -45.79
C ASN A 200 -4.08 -18.69 -45.17
N LYS A 201 -5.15 -19.10 -45.89
CA LYS A 201 -6.07 -20.19 -45.49
C LYS A 201 -5.41 -21.58 -45.41
N LYS A 202 -4.19 -21.75 -45.93
CA LYS A 202 -3.39 -22.99 -45.85
C LYS A 202 -2.48 -23.07 -44.61
N SER A 203 -2.68 -22.23 -43.60
CA SER A 203 -1.88 -22.24 -42.36
C SER A 203 -2.42 -23.26 -41.34
N PRO A 204 -1.59 -23.94 -40.52
CA PRO A 204 -2.03 -24.88 -39.48
C PRO A 204 -2.97 -24.29 -38.39
N TRP A 205 -3.15 -22.97 -38.38
CA TRP A 205 -4.09 -22.24 -37.53
C TRP A 205 -5.45 -21.98 -38.20
N PHE A 206 -5.57 -22.20 -39.51
CA PHE A 206 -6.82 -22.02 -40.23
C PHE A 206 -7.75 -23.22 -39.98
N GLY A 207 -8.98 -22.95 -39.55
CA GLY A 207 -9.98 -23.98 -39.22
C GLY A 207 -10.08 -24.38 -37.74
N LYS A 208 -9.14 -23.97 -36.87
CA LYS A 208 -9.41 -23.96 -35.41
C LYS A 208 -10.20 -22.71 -35.06
N LYS A 209 -11.48 -22.67 -35.45
CA LYS A 209 -12.45 -21.86 -34.74
C LYS A 209 -12.49 -22.45 -33.33
N GLU A 210 -11.82 -21.79 -32.37
CA GLU A 210 -12.16 -21.95 -30.96
C GLU A 210 -13.68 -21.95 -30.90
N GLY A 211 -14.25 -23.04 -30.36
CA GLY A 211 -15.65 -23.39 -30.49
C GLY A 211 -16.50 -22.13 -30.48
N LEU A 212 -17.19 -21.91 -31.60
CA LEU A 212 -18.09 -20.79 -31.88
C LEU A 212 -18.61 -20.26 -30.55
N GLN A 213 -18.19 -19.05 -30.14
CA GLN A 213 -18.64 -18.46 -28.87
C GLN A 213 -20.16 -18.47 -28.91
N GLY A 214 -20.76 -19.51 -28.33
CA GLY A 214 -22.20 -19.62 -28.23
C GLY A 214 -22.60 -18.37 -27.48
N GLU A 215 -23.37 -17.51 -28.13
CA GLU A 215 -23.84 -16.31 -27.46
C GLU A 215 -24.47 -16.75 -26.14
N LEU A 216 -23.93 -16.25 -25.03
CA LEU A 216 -24.49 -16.53 -23.71
C LEU A 216 -26.01 -16.31 -23.80
N THR A 217 -26.78 -17.27 -23.30
CA THR A 217 -28.24 -17.15 -23.23
C THR A 217 -28.60 -15.84 -22.52
N GLU A 218 -29.75 -15.24 -22.83
CA GLU A 218 -30.14 -13.94 -22.27
C GLU A 218 -30.11 -13.93 -20.73
N GLU A 219 -30.35 -15.07 -20.08
CA GLU A 219 -30.23 -15.26 -18.64
C GLU A 219 -28.78 -15.19 -18.14
N GLN A 220 -27.84 -15.78 -18.87
CA GLN A 220 -26.41 -15.73 -18.54
C GLN A 220 -25.85 -14.31 -18.79
N LYS A 221 -26.34 -13.60 -19.82
CA LYS A 221 -26.03 -12.19 -20.06
C LYS A 221 -26.53 -11.31 -18.91
N LYS A 222 -27.78 -11.49 -18.47
CA LYS A 222 -28.34 -10.78 -17.30
C LYS A 222 -27.58 -11.07 -16.01
N TYR A 223 -27.24 -12.34 -15.75
CA TYR A 223 -26.45 -12.71 -14.58
C TYR A 223 -25.04 -12.09 -14.62
N ALA A 224 -24.39 -12.09 -15.79
CA ALA A 224 -23.09 -11.45 -15.96
C ALA A 224 -23.16 -9.93 -15.77
N GLU A 225 -24.21 -9.27 -16.25
CA GLU A 225 -24.45 -7.84 -16.03
C GLU A 225 -24.72 -7.50 -14.56
N GLU A 226 -25.51 -8.31 -13.85
CA GLU A 226 -25.75 -8.14 -12.41
C GLU A 226 -24.47 -8.38 -11.61
N TYR A 227 -23.71 -9.42 -11.95
CA TYR A 227 -22.43 -9.69 -11.31
C TYR A 227 -21.40 -8.58 -11.61
N ALA A 228 -21.39 -8.03 -12.82
CA ALA A 228 -20.56 -6.89 -13.20
C ALA A 228 -20.97 -5.60 -12.47
N LYS A 229 -22.28 -5.35 -12.30
CA LYS A 229 -22.79 -4.24 -11.47
C LYS A 229 -22.38 -4.40 -10.01
N LYS A 230 -22.58 -5.59 -9.43
CA LYS A 230 -22.19 -5.87 -8.04
C LYS A 230 -20.67 -5.72 -7.83
N LYS A 231 -19.87 -6.26 -8.74
CA LYS A 231 -18.41 -6.09 -8.73
C LYS A 231 -17.98 -4.64 -8.97
N GLY A 232 -18.73 -3.91 -9.80
CA GLY A 232 -18.56 -2.48 -10.04
C GLY A 232 -18.87 -1.65 -8.80
N GLU A 233 -19.92 -2.00 -8.05
CA GLU A 233 -20.29 -1.38 -6.78
C GLU A 233 -19.30 -1.70 -5.66
N GLU A 234 -18.82 -2.95 -5.57
CA GLU A 234 -17.77 -3.35 -4.63
C GLU A 234 -16.43 -2.66 -4.94
N LYS A 235 -16.03 -2.58 -6.22
CA LYS A 235 -14.83 -1.83 -6.64
C LYS A 235 -14.97 -0.34 -6.44
N ALA A 236 -16.16 0.24 -6.68
CA ALA A 236 -16.44 1.63 -6.34
C ALA A 236 -16.34 1.83 -4.82
N GLY A 237 -16.80 0.88 -4.00
CA GLY A 237 -16.66 0.91 -2.55
C GLY A 237 -15.21 0.89 -2.04
N PHE A 238 -14.27 0.31 -2.81
CA PHE A 238 -12.87 0.17 -2.41
C PHE A 238 -11.91 1.23 -3.01
N GLY A 239 -12.37 2.12 -3.89
CA GLY A 239 -11.50 3.17 -4.47
C GLY A 239 -12.14 4.18 -5.42
N GLY A 240 -13.46 4.11 -5.65
CA GLY A 240 -14.20 5.05 -6.49
C GLY A 240 -15.02 6.02 -5.65
N GLU A 241 -14.83 7.31 -5.86
CA GLU A 241 -15.63 8.38 -5.26
C GLU A 241 -17.14 8.16 -5.55
N LYS A 242 -17.85 7.40 -4.70
CA LYS A 242 -19.22 7.78 -4.36
C LYS A 242 -19.08 9.09 -3.58
N ALA A 243 -19.03 10.20 -4.32
CA ALA A 243 -19.37 11.49 -3.77
C ALA A 243 -20.84 11.39 -3.38
N GLU A 244 -21.12 10.79 -2.22
CA GLU A 244 -22.34 11.10 -1.49
C GLU A 244 -22.36 12.63 -1.44
N ALA A 245 -23.29 13.23 -2.16
CA ALA A 245 -23.49 14.66 -2.16
C ALA A 245 -23.89 15.01 -0.72
N VAL A 246 -22.89 15.35 0.10
CA VAL A 246 -23.09 15.81 1.47
C VAL A 246 -23.97 17.03 1.34
N LYS A 247 -25.23 16.90 1.76
CA LYS A 247 -26.16 18.02 1.75
C LYS A 247 -25.56 19.11 2.62
N ASP A 248 -25.40 20.29 2.04
CA ASP A 248 -24.91 21.47 2.74
C ASP A 248 -25.90 21.81 3.87
N LYS A 249 -25.40 21.75 5.10
CA LYS A 249 -26.16 21.99 6.32
C LYS A 249 -25.33 22.85 7.24
N SER A 250 -25.94 23.88 7.82
CA SER A 250 -25.34 24.61 8.94
C SER A 250 -26.22 24.45 10.18
N THR A 251 -25.58 24.26 11.33
CA THR A 251 -26.25 24.20 12.63
C THR A 251 -25.80 25.40 13.45
N PHE A 252 -26.75 26.28 13.76
CA PHE A 252 -26.54 27.39 14.70
C PHE A 252 -26.69 26.89 16.13
N HIS A 253 -25.76 27.27 16.99
CA HIS A 253 -25.69 26.86 18.40
C HIS A 253 -25.83 28.06 19.36
N GLY A 254 -25.89 29.28 18.83
CA GLY A 254 -26.20 30.47 19.62
C GLY A 254 -27.65 30.48 20.09
N LYS A 255 -27.95 31.34 21.08
CA LYS A 255 -29.32 31.47 21.62
C LYS A 255 -30.27 32.12 20.62
N GLU A 256 -29.81 33.18 19.98
CA GLU A 256 -30.57 33.98 19.02
C GLU A 256 -29.62 34.42 17.90
N GLU A 257 -30.09 34.46 16.66
CA GLU A 257 -29.30 34.90 15.50
C GLU A 257 -29.18 36.43 15.40
N ARG A 258 -30.06 37.15 16.10
CA ARG A 258 -30.05 38.61 16.13
C ARG A 258 -30.21 39.10 17.56
N ASP A 259 -29.50 40.17 17.88
CA ASP A 259 -29.65 40.87 19.14
C ASP A 259 -30.98 41.64 19.18
N TYR A 260 -31.35 42.14 20.36
CA TYR A 260 -32.53 43.01 20.57
C TYR A 260 -32.54 44.28 19.68
N GLN A 261 -31.38 44.71 19.15
CA GLN A 261 -31.25 45.82 18.20
C GLN A 261 -31.38 45.39 16.72
N GLY A 262 -31.69 44.11 16.46
CA GLY A 262 -31.74 43.54 15.11
C GLY A 262 -30.39 43.36 14.43
N ARG A 263 -29.28 43.55 15.16
CA ARG A 263 -27.91 43.32 14.66
C ARG A 263 -27.62 41.82 14.62
N SER A 264 -26.89 41.38 13.59
CA SER A 264 -26.42 40.01 13.52
C SER A 264 -25.41 39.74 14.62
N TRP A 265 -25.32 38.48 15.06
CA TRP A 265 -24.33 38.01 16.03
C TRP A 265 -22.87 38.15 15.53
N ILE A 266 -22.68 38.50 14.26
CA ILE A 266 -21.38 38.76 13.63
C ILE A 266 -20.98 40.23 13.75
N ALA A 267 -21.90 41.13 14.08
CA ALA A 267 -21.58 42.52 14.29
C ALA A 267 -20.53 42.68 15.40
N ALA A 268 -19.51 43.50 15.13
CA ALA A 268 -18.43 43.72 16.06
C ALA A 268 -18.94 44.36 17.37
N PRO A 269 -18.43 43.95 18.54
CA PRO A 269 -18.71 44.62 19.80
C PRO A 269 -18.23 46.07 19.76
N LYS A 270 -19.06 47.02 20.20
CA LYS A 270 -18.69 48.45 20.27
C LYS A 270 -17.55 48.75 21.25
N ASP A 271 -17.31 47.85 22.19
CA ASP A 271 -16.31 47.97 23.24
C ASP A 271 -14.92 47.49 22.80
N ALA A 272 -14.82 46.87 21.61
CA ALA A 272 -13.56 46.40 21.06
C ALA A 272 -12.76 47.56 20.45
N LYS A 273 -11.92 48.20 21.27
CA LYS A 273 -10.94 49.21 20.82
C LYS A 273 -9.53 48.64 20.95
N ALA A 274 -8.64 49.02 20.03
CA ALA A 274 -7.21 48.73 20.13
C ALA A 274 -6.69 49.32 21.45
N SER A 275 -6.28 48.45 22.37
CA SER A 275 -5.77 48.86 23.68
C SER A 275 -4.26 49.01 23.56
N ASN A 276 -3.77 50.25 23.43
CA ASN A 276 -2.35 50.67 23.41
C ASN A 276 -1.44 50.06 22.29
N ASP A 277 -0.22 50.58 22.16
CA ASP A 277 0.74 50.26 21.07
C ASP A 277 1.76 49.14 21.36
N HIS A 278 1.82 48.55 22.55
CA HIS A 278 2.86 47.59 22.94
C HIS A 278 2.33 46.18 23.15
N CYS A 279 2.71 45.22 22.30
CA CYS A 279 2.32 43.83 22.47
C CYS A 279 3.15 43.11 23.55
N TYR A 280 2.53 42.12 24.20
CA TYR A 280 3.13 41.28 25.25
C TYR A 280 2.87 39.81 24.99
N ILE A 281 3.83 38.94 25.28
CA ILE A 281 3.65 37.49 25.09
C ILE A 281 2.69 36.94 26.17
N PRO A 282 1.72 36.08 25.80
CA PRO A 282 0.80 35.46 26.75
C PRO A 282 1.55 34.61 27.80
N LYS A 283 0.98 34.54 29.01
CA LYS A 283 1.55 33.76 30.12
C LYS A 283 0.66 32.61 30.58
N ARG A 284 -0.64 32.71 30.34
CA ARG A 284 -1.65 31.76 30.82
C ARG A 284 -2.61 31.44 29.69
N LEU A 285 -3.16 30.23 29.75
CA LEU A 285 -4.31 29.81 28.97
C LEU A 285 -5.57 30.48 29.53
N VAL A 286 -6.36 31.12 28.68
CA VAL A 286 -7.62 31.75 29.02
C VAL A 286 -8.78 30.81 28.74
N HIS A 287 -8.81 30.21 27.55
CA HIS A 287 -9.93 29.36 27.14
C HIS A 287 -9.46 28.18 26.27
N THR A 288 -10.23 27.09 26.31
CA THR A 288 -10.04 25.93 25.43
C THR A 288 -11.36 25.61 24.76
N TRP A 289 -11.40 25.77 23.45
CA TRP A 289 -12.54 25.33 22.65
C TRP A 289 -12.36 23.85 22.29
N SER A 290 -13.34 23.06 22.73
CA SER A 290 -13.47 21.63 22.40
C SER A 290 -14.75 21.43 21.62
N GLY A 291 -14.68 20.69 20.51
CA GLY A 291 -15.85 20.40 19.67
C GLY A 291 -15.53 19.86 18.28
N HIS A 292 -14.27 19.93 17.85
CA HIS A 292 -13.80 19.14 16.71
C HIS A 292 -13.44 17.73 17.15
N THR A 293 -13.76 16.73 16.33
CA THR A 293 -13.43 15.33 16.63
C THR A 293 -12.05 14.92 16.11
N LYS A 294 -11.51 15.68 15.15
CA LYS A 294 -10.17 15.49 14.58
C LYS A 294 -9.38 16.79 14.66
N GLY A 295 -8.08 16.68 14.34
CA GLY A 295 -7.16 17.81 14.30
C GLY A 295 -7.66 19.01 13.50
N VAL A 296 -7.42 20.20 14.03
CA VAL A 296 -7.75 21.47 13.38
C VAL A 296 -6.60 21.83 12.42
N SER A 297 -6.93 22.12 11.16
CA SER A 297 -5.98 22.37 10.08
C SER A 297 -5.59 23.85 9.94
N ALA A 298 -6.54 24.76 10.16
CA ALA A 298 -6.33 26.19 10.05
C ALA A 298 -7.24 26.96 11.01
N ILE A 299 -6.73 28.11 11.49
CA ILE A 299 -7.48 29.12 12.23
C ILE A 299 -7.38 30.46 11.49
N ARG A 300 -8.47 31.22 11.49
CA ARG A 300 -8.52 32.63 11.09
C ARG A 300 -9.32 33.46 12.12
N PHE A 301 -8.78 34.58 12.56
CA PHE A 301 -9.55 35.59 13.27
C PHE A 301 -10.48 36.32 12.31
N PHE A 302 -11.59 36.81 12.84
CA PHE A 302 -12.45 37.73 12.13
C PHE A 302 -11.67 38.99 11.75
N PRO A 303 -11.76 39.48 10.50
CA PRO A 303 -11.03 40.65 10.04
C PRO A 303 -11.40 41.90 10.85
N LYS A 304 -10.47 42.85 10.94
CA LYS A 304 -10.58 44.13 11.69
C LYS A 304 -10.64 43.98 13.22
N TYR A 305 -11.60 43.23 13.77
CA TYR A 305 -11.89 43.22 15.22
C TYR A 305 -11.46 41.95 15.96
N GLY A 306 -11.35 40.80 15.29
CA GLY A 306 -10.93 39.54 15.93
C GLY A 306 -11.93 38.93 16.92
N HIS A 307 -13.20 39.35 16.90
CA HIS A 307 -14.19 38.89 17.89
C HIS A 307 -14.73 37.49 17.66
N LEU A 308 -14.55 36.95 16.46
CA LEU A 308 -14.86 35.57 16.13
C LEU A 308 -13.59 34.86 15.65
N ILE A 309 -13.51 33.56 15.89
CA ILE A 309 -12.49 32.67 15.34
C ILE A 309 -13.16 31.66 14.43
N LEU A 310 -12.68 31.54 13.20
CA LEU A 310 -13.03 30.47 12.28
C LEU A 310 -11.99 29.36 12.36
N SER A 311 -12.45 28.12 12.50
CA SER A 311 -11.60 26.94 12.52
C SER A 311 -12.02 25.94 11.46
N ALA A 312 -11.03 25.44 10.73
CA ALA A 312 -11.19 24.34 9.79
C ALA A 312 -10.59 23.07 10.39
N SER A 313 -11.27 21.93 10.24
CA SER A 313 -10.79 20.66 10.79
C SER A 313 -10.80 19.54 9.77
N MET A 314 -10.01 18.52 10.08
CA MET A 314 -9.98 17.25 9.37
C MET A 314 -11.27 16.43 9.55
N ASP A 315 -12.16 16.83 10.45
CA ASP A 315 -13.50 16.24 10.66
C ASP A 315 -14.54 16.66 9.61
N THR A 316 -14.10 17.34 8.55
CA THR A 316 -14.89 17.90 7.43
C THR A 316 -15.78 19.09 7.79
N LYS A 317 -15.71 19.57 9.04
CA LYS A 317 -16.52 20.68 9.53
C LYS A 317 -15.68 21.95 9.63
N VAL A 318 -16.34 23.07 9.37
CA VAL A 318 -15.85 24.40 9.73
C VAL A 318 -16.69 24.88 10.90
N LYS A 319 -16.06 25.46 11.92
CA LYS A 319 -16.76 26.02 13.09
C LYS A 319 -16.34 27.45 13.30
N ILE A 320 -17.27 28.25 13.80
CA ILE A 320 -17.00 29.62 14.22
C ILE A 320 -17.28 29.77 15.71
N TRP A 321 -16.31 30.35 16.41
CA TRP A 321 -16.26 30.46 17.86
C TRP A 321 -16.30 31.93 18.26
N ASP A 322 -17.02 32.20 19.32
CA ASP A 322 -17.04 33.53 19.96
C ASP A 322 -15.87 33.66 20.93
N VAL A 323 -15.13 34.77 20.81
CA VAL A 323 -13.92 35.06 21.60
C VAL A 323 -14.22 35.94 22.82
N PHE A 324 -15.14 36.89 22.71
CA PHE A 324 -15.33 37.94 23.72
C PHE A 324 -16.41 37.62 24.75
N ASN A 325 -17.55 37.05 24.35
CA ASN A 325 -18.69 36.98 25.24
C ASN A 325 -18.74 35.64 26.01
N SER A 326 -19.04 34.57 25.29
CA SER A 326 -19.43 33.30 25.87
C SER A 326 -18.39 32.20 25.74
N GLY A 327 -17.40 32.37 24.85
CA GLY A 327 -16.46 31.32 24.50
C GLY A 327 -17.12 30.13 23.78
N LYS A 328 -18.35 30.27 23.29
CA LYS A 328 -19.10 29.13 22.72
C LYS A 328 -18.91 29.00 21.21
N CYS A 329 -19.16 27.79 20.72
CA CYS A 329 -19.37 27.53 19.30
C CYS A 329 -20.65 28.25 18.87
N MET A 330 -20.56 29.18 17.92
CA MET A 330 -21.73 29.93 17.43
C MET A 330 -22.41 29.18 16.30
N ARG A 331 -21.64 28.68 15.31
CA ARG A 331 -22.19 27.96 14.16
C ARG A 331 -21.23 26.86 13.69
N THR A 332 -21.79 25.73 13.25
CA THR A 332 -21.05 24.66 12.58
C THR A 332 -21.52 24.58 11.12
N TYR A 333 -20.59 24.64 10.18
CA TYR A 333 -20.81 24.48 8.75
C TYR A 333 -20.41 23.06 8.33
N MET A 334 -21.36 22.32 7.76
CA MET A 334 -21.19 20.97 7.23
C MET A 334 -21.51 20.99 5.75
N GLY A 335 -20.57 20.56 4.91
CA GLY A 335 -20.77 20.62 3.46
C GLY A 335 -19.62 20.04 2.65
N HIS A 336 -18.43 19.95 3.24
CA HIS A 336 -17.32 19.25 2.63
C HIS A 336 -17.43 17.73 2.87
N SER A 337 -17.10 16.96 1.84
CA SER A 337 -17.08 15.49 1.89
C SER A 337 -15.79 14.96 2.52
N LYS A 338 -14.68 15.72 2.40
CA LYS A 338 -13.37 15.38 2.95
C LYS A 338 -12.87 16.50 3.87
N ALA A 339 -11.72 16.28 4.50
CA ALA A 339 -11.09 17.23 5.42
C ALA A 339 -10.93 18.63 4.79
N VAL A 340 -11.16 19.68 5.59
CA VAL A 340 -10.97 21.07 5.15
C VAL A 340 -9.52 21.47 5.43
N ARG A 341 -8.84 22.03 4.43
CA ARG A 341 -7.41 22.32 4.49
C ARG A 341 -7.08 23.77 4.86
N ASP A 342 -7.82 24.72 4.32
CA ASP A 342 -7.59 26.15 4.52
C ASP A 342 -8.90 26.95 4.46
N ILE A 343 -8.87 28.14 5.06
CA ILE A 343 -10.02 29.06 5.20
C ILE A 343 -9.56 30.51 5.05
N CYS A 344 -10.42 31.34 4.47
CA CYS A 344 -10.16 32.76 4.27
C CYS A 344 -11.45 33.59 4.39
N PHE A 345 -11.43 34.64 5.20
CA PHE A 345 -12.52 35.62 5.31
C PHE A 345 -12.49 36.66 4.17
N SER A 346 -13.65 37.22 3.83
CA SER A 346 -13.74 38.50 3.11
C SER A 346 -13.26 39.64 4.01
N ASN A 347 -12.91 40.82 3.46
CA ASN A 347 -12.43 41.95 4.27
C ASN A 347 -13.46 42.44 5.32
N ASP A 348 -14.75 42.31 5.03
CA ASP A 348 -15.84 42.63 5.96
C ASP A 348 -16.17 41.49 6.93
N GLY A 349 -15.69 40.27 6.62
CA GLY A 349 -15.95 39.06 7.38
C GLY A 349 -17.37 38.52 7.28
N THR A 350 -18.27 39.15 6.52
CA THR A 350 -19.64 38.65 6.27
C THR A 350 -19.66 37.33 5.51
N LYS A 351 -18.61 37.01 4.77
CA LYS A 351 -18.51 35.80 3.96
C LYS A 351 -17.14 35.17 4.13
N PHE A 352 -17.04 33.87 3.89
CA PHE A 352 -15.77 33.16 3.94
C PHE A 352 -15.67 32.08 2.86
N LEU A 353 -14.44 31.74 2.50
CA LEU A 353 -14.11 30.62 1.63
C LEU A 353 -13.52 29.48 2.46
N SER A 354 -13.86 28.26 2.08
CA SER A 354 -13.26 27.03 2.59
C SER A 354 -12.76 26.16 1.45
N ALA A 355 -11.53 25.67 1.58
CA ALA A 355 -10.91 24.73 0.64
C ALA A 355 -10.85 23.33 1.24
N GLY A 356 -11.48 22.36 0.58
CA GLY A 356 -11.50 20.97 1.02
C GLY A 356 -10.63 20.04 0.17
N TYR A 357 -10.23 18.92 0.76
CA TYR A 357 -9.64 17.80 0.03
C TYR A 357 -10.63 17.09 -0.90
N ASP A 358 -11.91 17.48 -0.87
CA ASP A 358 -12.96 17.04 -1.78
C ASP A 358 -12.93 17.75 -3.14
N LYS A 359 -11.83 18.46 -3.45
CA LYS A 359 -11.60 19.21 -4.70
C LYS A 359 -12.52 20.42 -4.86
N ASN A 360 -13.31 20.75 -3.85
CA ASN A 360 -14.26 21.83 -3.89
C ASN A 360 -13.80 23.00 -3.03
N ILE A 361 -14.00 24.21 -3.55
CA ILE A 361 -13.91 25.46 -2.81
C ILE A 361 -15.35 25.93 -2.59
N LYS A 362 -15.77 26.07 -1.34
CA LYS A 362 -17.12 26.54 -1.02
C LYS A 362 -17.07 27.97 -0.51
N TYR A 363 -17.98 28.78 -1.04
CA TYR A 363 -18.22 30.15 -0.60
C TYR A 363 -19.44 30.20 0.29
N TRP A 364 -19.22 30.61 1.53
CA TRP A 364 -20.21 30.57 2.59
C TRP A 364 -20.59 31.98 3.02
N ASP A 365 -21.87 32.15 3.31
CA ASP A 365 -22.33 33.25 4.14
C ASP A 365 -22.07 32.91 5.62
N THR A 366 -21.36 33.79 6.33
CA THR A 366 -21.06 33.56 7.75
C THR A 366 -22.32 33.59 8.61
N GLU A 367 -23.27 34.51 8.33
CA GLU A 367 -24.45 34.73 9.17
C GLU A 367 -25.45 33.59 9.02
N THR A 368 -25.87 33.32 7.79
CA THR A 368 -26.90 32.32 7.46
C THR A 368 -26.35 30.91 7.32
N GLY A 369 -25.03 30.76 7.14
CA GLY A 369 -24.39 29.47 6.88
C GLY A 369 -24.92 28.73 5.67
N GLN A 370 -25.40 29.47 4.68
CA GLN A 370 -25.73 28.94 3.37
C GLN A 370 -24.48 28.96 2.47
N VAL A 371 -24.39 27.97 1.58
CA VAL A 371 -23.39 27.96 0.51
C VAL A 371 -23.91 28.85 -0.61
N ILE A 372 -23.23 29.96 -0.86
CA ILE A 372 -23.53 30.90 -1.94
C ILE A 372 -23.12 30.29 -3.28
N SER A 373 -21.92 29.73 -3.34
CA SER A 373 -21.36 29.16 -4.57
C SER A 373 -20.35 28.07 -4.26
N THR A 374 -20.21 27.10 -5.16
CA THR A 374 -19.18 26.06 -5.09
C THR A 374 -18.35 26.12 -6.37
N PHE A 375 -17.03 26.21 -6.21
CA PHE A 375 -16.06 26.22 -7.31
C PHE A 375 -15.29 24.90 -7.31
N SER A 376 -15.09 24.31 -8.49
CA SER A 376 -14.32 23.07 -8.64
C SER A 376 -13.58 23.05 -9.97
N THR A 377 -12.31 22.67 -9.92
CA THR A 377 -11.47 22.39 -11.12
C THR A 377 -11.21 20.88 -11.24
N GLY A 378 -11.83 20.05 -10.39
CA GLY A 378 -11.55 18.61 -10.29
C GLY A 378 -10.19 18.26 -9.63
N LYS A 379 -9.41 19.27 -9.25
CA LYS A 379 -8.12 19.16 -8.55
C LYS A 379 -8.24 19.67 -7.11
N ILE A 380 -7.33 19.26 -6.24
CA ILE A 380 -7.40 19.60 -4.81
C ILE A 380 -6.87 21.03 -4.61
N PRO A 381 -7.65 21.95 -4.01
CA PRO A 381 -7.15 23.25 -3.56
C PRO A 381 -6.42 23.10 -2.22
N TYR A 382 -5.18 23.60 -2.13
CA TYR A 382 -4.41 23.60 -0.88
C TYR A 382 -4.58 24.91 -0.08
N VAL A 383 -4.63 26.04 -0.78
CA VAL A 383 -4.73 27.38 -0.19
C VAL A 383 -5.71 28.21 -0.97
N VAL A 384 -6.48 29.03 -0.27
CA VAL A 384 -7.39 29.99 -0.89
C VAL A 384 -7.21 31.34 -0.23
N ARG A 385 -7.07 32.39 -1.05
CA ARG A 385 -7.00 33.77 -0.58
C ARG A 385 -7.91 34.64 -1.44
N LEU A 386 -8.71 35.46 -0.77
CA LEU A 386 -9.42 36.56 -1.41
C LEU A 386 -8.46 37.72 -1.61
N ASN A 387 -8.67 38.50 -2.68
CA ASN A 387 -8.01 39.78 -2.82
C ASN A 387 -8.46 40.69 -1.65
N PRO A 388 -7.53 41.21 -0.83
CA PRO A 388 -7.88 42.06 0.30
C PRO A 388 -8.14 43.52 -0.08
N ASP A 389 -8.04 43.87 -1.37
CA ASP A 389 -8.48 45.16 -1.89
C ASP A 389 -10.02 45.24 -1.94
N GLU A 390 -10.61 46.35 -1.49
CA GLU A 390 -12.06 46.51 -1.38
C GLU A 390 -12.74 46.48 -2.76
N ASP A 391 -12.09 47.05 -3.78
CA ASP A 391 -12.62 47.15 -5.14
C ASP A 391 -12.73 45.79 -5.84
N LYS A 392 -11.90 44.81 -5.46
CA LYS A 392 -11.72 43.52 -6.16
C LYS A 392 -12.03 42.33 -5.29
N GLN A 393 -12.88 42.53 -4.28
CA GLN A 393 -13.26 41.51 -3.31
C GLN A 393 -13.97 40.30 -3.96
N ASN A 394 -14.46 40.43 -5.19
CA ASN A 394 -15.06 39.37 -6.00
C ASN A 394 -14.04 38.37 -6.58
N VAL A 395 -12.74 38.68 -6.55
CA VAL A 395 -11.71 37.80 -7.12
C VAL A 395 -11.08 36.93 -6.04
N LEU A 396 -11.04 35.62 -6.28
CA LEU A 396 -10.36 34.64 -5.44
C LEU A 396 -9.13 34.07 -6.16
N LEU A 397 -8.05 33.84 -5.40
CA LEU A 397 -6.89 33.08 -5.84
C LEU A 397 -6.85 31.75 -5.09
N ALA A 398 -6.79 30.66 -5.85
CA ALA A 398 -6.69 29.30 -5.32
C ALA A 398 -5.38 28.65 -5.77
N GLY A 399 -4.58 28.20 -4.81
CA GLY A 399 -3.38 27.41 -5.08
C GLY A 399 -3.77 25.94 -5.15
N MET A 400 -3.61 25.34 -6.33
CA MET A 400 -4.05 23.98 -6.59
C MET A 400 -2.90 22.97 -6.44
N SER A 401 -3.26 21.69 -6.29
CA SER A 401 -2.32 20.58 -6.35
C SER A 401 -1.67 20.43 -7.72
N ASP A 402 -2.36 20.90 -8.78
CA ASP A 402 -1.93 20.78 -10.18
C ASP A 402 -0.89 21.84 -10.58
N LYS A 403 -0.11 22.33 -9.61
CA LYS A 403 0.91 23.38 -9.74
C LYS A 403 0.34 24.75 -10.09
N LYS A 404 -0.81 24.79 -10.75
CA LYS A 404 -1.50 26.00 -11.16
C LYS A 404 -2.04 26.77 -9.97
N ILE A 405 -1.98 28.09 -10.11
CA ILE A 405 -2.79 29.01 -9.31
C ILE A 405 -3.95 29.42 -10.22
N VAL A 406 -5.16 29.31 -9.72
CA VAL A 406 -6.36 29.61 -10.49
C VAL A 406 -7.02 30.84 -9.89
N GLN A 407 -7.30 31.83 -10.72
CA GLN A 407 -8.01 33.03 -10.36
C GLN A 407 -9.48 32.92 -10.80
N TRP A 408 -10.40 32.94 -9.84
CA TRP A 408 -11.83 32.94 -10.15
C TRP A 408 -12.45 34.30 -9.87
N ASP A 409 -13.44 34.64 -10.68
CA ASP A 409 -14.39 35.68 -10.34
C ASP A 409 -15.64 35.04 -9.70
N MET A 410 -15.96 35.46 -8.48
CA MET A 410 -17.06 34.90 -7.68
C MET A 410 -18.44 35.24 -8.24
N ASN A 411 -18.57 36.31 -9.01
CA ASN A 411 -19.87 36.71 -9.57
C ASN A 411 -20.26 35.84 -10.76
N THR A 412 -19.29 35.57 -11.64
CA THR A 412 -19.49 34.74 -12.84
C THR A 412 -19.26 33.25 -12.58
N GLY A 413 -18.48 32.92 -11.54
CA GLY A 413 -18.04 31.57 -11.25
C GLY A 413 -17.17 30.97 -12.34
N GLN A 414 -16.53 31.80 -13.16
CA GLN A 414 -15.62 31.38 -14.21
C GLN A 414 -14.16 31.59 -13.80
N ILE A 415 -13.28 30.78 -14.38
CA ILE A 415 -11.84 30.96 -14.26
C ILE A 415 -11.44 32.14 -15.14
N THR A 416 -10.93 33.19 -14.52
CA THR A 416 -10.47 34.40 -15.23
C THR A 416 -9.04 34.22 -15.74
N GLN A 417 -8.17 33.62 -14.93
CA GLN A 417 -6.74 33.45 -15.24
C GLN A 417 -6.17 32.20 -14.58
N GLU A 418 -5.14 31.63 -15.22
CA GLU A 418 -4.34 30.55 -14.69
C GLU A 418 -2.85 30.95 -14.67
N TYR A 419 -2.15 30.66 -13.57
CA TYR A 419 -0.72 30.86 -13.43
C TYR A 419 -0.05 29.48 -13.32
N ASP A 420 0.76 29.10 -14.29
CA ASP A 420 1.20 27.70 -14.49
C ASP A 420 2.73 27.49 -14.41
N GLN A 421 3.49 28.52 -14.05
CA GLN A 421 4.97 28.41 -14.03
C GLN A 421 5.53 27.61 -12.85
N HIS A 422 4.68 27.21 -11.89
CA HIS A 422 5.08 26.36 -10.78
C HIS A 422 5.34 24.92 -11.23
N LEU A 423 6.34 24.26 -10.64
CA LEU A 423 6.69 22.87 -10.99
C LEU A 423 6.07 21.84 -10.04
N GLY A 424 5.63 22.28 -8.85
CA GLY A 424 5.01 21.46 -7.81
C GLY A 424 3.74 22.10 -7.25
N ALA A 425 3.06 21.41 -6.34
CA ALA A 425 1.85 21.93 -5.71
C ALA A 425 2.10 23.26 -5.00
N VAL A 426 1.12 24.16 -5.07
CA VAL A 426 1.20 25.48 -4.42
C VAL A 426 0.74 25.35 -2.97
N ASN A 427 1.64 25.65 -2.04
CA ASN A 427 1.40 25.53 -0.60
C ASN A 427 0.74 26.77 -0.03
N THR A 428 1.24 27.97 -0.37
CA THR A 428 0.65 29.23 0.10
C THR A 428 0.63 30.33 -0.94
N ILE A 429 -0.28 31.27 -0.73
CA ILE A 429 -0.43 32.52 -1.46
C ILE A 429 -0.51 33.63 -0.40
N THR A 430 0.24 34.72 -0.57
CA THR A 430 0.20 35.91 0.29
C THR A 430 0.30 37.15 -0.57
N PHE A 431 -0.64 38.09 -0.41
CA PHE A 431 -0.59 39.38 -1.07
C PHE A 431 0.49 40.27 -0.45
N VAL A 432 1.19 41.01 -1.30
CA VAL A 432 2.33 41.86 -0.96
C VAL A 432 2.23 43.16 -1.76
N ASP A 433 2.88 44.23 -1.30
CA ASP A 433 3.00 45.48 -2.06
C ASP A 433 1.62 46.12 -2.32
N ASN A 434 0.87 46.37 -1.23
CA ASN A 434 -0.49 46.90 -1.27
C ASN A 434 -1.39 46.14 -2.26
N ASN A 435 -1.31 44.81 -2.25
CA ASN A 435 -2.12 43.88 -3.04
C ASN A 435 -1.88 43.91 -4.55
N ARG A 436 -0.94 44.72 -5.02
CA ARG A 436 -0.53 44.72 -6.43
C ARG A 436 0.17 43.42 -6.81
N ARG A 437 0.92 42.84 -5.88
CA ARG A 437 1.70 41.61 -6.10
C ARG A 437 1.24 40.54 -5.14
N PHE A 438 1.53 39.30 -5.48
CA PHE A 438 1.39 38.21 -4.54
C PHE A 438 2.57 37.26 -4.64
N VAL A 439 2.99 36.77 -3.48
CA VAL A 439 4.05 35.78 -3.34
C VAL A 439 3.41 34.42 -3.15
N THR A 440 3.95 33.43 -3.84
CA THR A 440 3.50 32.06 -3.75
C THR A 440 4.66 31.16 -3.40
N SER A 441 4.40 30.19 -2.52
CA SER A 441 5.30 29.09 -2.25
C SER A 441 4.76 27.80 -2.81
N SER A 442 5.66 26.97 -3.29
CA SER A 442 5.37 25.68 -3.88
C SER A 442 6.29 24.61 -3.32
N ASP A 443 5.91 23.36 -3.54
CA ASP A 443 6.67 22.21 -3.07
C ASP A 443 7.99 21.99 -3.84
N ASP A 444 8.13 22.63 -5.01
CA ASP A 444 9.37 22.68 -5.79
C ASP A 444 10.49 23.53 -5.14
N LYS A 445 10.34 23.86 -3.84
CA LYS A 445 11.29 24.64 -3.04
C LYS A 445 11.57 26.01 -3.64
N SER A 446 10.58 26.64 -4.27
CA SER A 446 10.74 27.97 -4.84
C SER A 446 9.70 28.96 -4.32
N LEU A 447 10.07 30.23 -4.33
CA LEU A 447 9.15 31.35 -4.17
C LEU A 447 9.02 32.07 -5.51
N ARG A 448 7.78 32.24 -5.94
CA ARG A 448 7.45 33.01 -7.14
C ARG A 448 6.64 34.23 -6.75
N VAL A 449 7.09 35.39 -7.22
CA VAL A 449 6.41 36.67 -7.07
C VAL A 449 5.72 37.00 -8.39
N TRP A 450 4.43 37.28 -8.29
CA TRP A 450 3.55 37.55 -9.41
C TRP A 450 2.99 38.95 -9.31
N GLU A 451 2.66 39.54 -10.45
CA GLU A 451 1.79 40.71 -10.51
C GLU A 451 0.35 40.24 -10.60
N PHE A 452 -0.53 40.88 -9.85
CA PHE A 452 -1.94 40.53 -9.88
C PHE A 452 -2.54 40.82 -11.26
N GLY A 453 -3.15 39.81 -11.87
CA GLY A 453 -3.76 39.93 -13.20
C GLY A 453 -2.83 39.64 -14.37
N ILE A 454 -1.56 39.29 -14.12
CA ILE A 454 -0.59 38.98 -15.18
C ILE A 454 0.03 37.60 -14.89
N PRO A 455 -0.13 36.59 -15.78
CA PRO A 455 0.32 35.22 -15.54
C PRO A 455 1.85 35.02 -15.70
N VAL A 456 2.63 36.09 -15.58
CA VAL A 456 4.09 36.05 -15.73
C VAL A 456 4.76 36.28 -14.37
N VAL A 457 5.68 35.40 -14.00
CA VAL A 457 6.50 35.57 -12.80
C VAL A 457 7.41 36.77 -12.98
N ILE A 458 7.34 37.73 -12.06
CA ILE A 458 8.30 38.84 -12.00
C ILE A 458 9.62 38.34 -11.42
N LYS A 459 9.53 37.61 -10.31
CA LYS A 459 10.70 37.15 -9.57
C LYS A 459 10.58 35.69 -9.21
N TYR A 460 11.55 34.93 -9.70
CA TYR A 460 11.79 33.55 -9.32
C TYR A 460 12.93 33.51 -8.31
N ILE A 461 12.70 32.85 -7.17
CA ILE A 461 13.69 32.63 -6.12
C ILE A 461 13.74 31.14 -5.88
N SER A 462 14.86 30.52 -6.25
CA SER A 462 15.21 29.16 -5.84
C SER A 462 16.71 29.11 -5.57
N GLU A 463 17.07 28.53 -4.44
CA GLU A 463 18.45 28.27 -4.09
C GLU A 463 18.57 26.76 -3.82
N PRO A 464 19.68 26.08 -4.18
CA PRO A 464 19.81 24.64 -3.99
C PRO A 464 19.67 24.18 -2.53
N HIS A 465 20.06 25.04 -1.59
CA HIS A 465 19.96 24.80 -0.16
C HIS A 465 18.57 25.12 0.43
N MET A 466 17.65 25.66 -0.38
CA MET A 466 16.33 26.07 0.08
C MET A 466 15.42 24.84 0.22
N HIS A 467 14.57 24.85 1.23
CA HIS A 467 13.52 23.84 1.40
C HIS A 467 12.13 24.43 1.12
N SER A 468 11.17 23.53 0.89
CA SER A 468 9.76 23.87 0.70
C SER A 468 9.27 24.74 1.87
N MET A 469 8.46 25.74 1.55
CA MET A 469 7.95 26.72 2.51
C MET A 469 6.44 26.59 2.63
N PRO A 470 5.92 25.84 3.60
CA PRO A 470 4.50 25.54 3.66
C PRO A 470 3.65 26.67 4.25
N SER A 471 4.26 27.67 4.88
CA SER A 471 3.56 28.83 5.40
C SER A 471 4.32 30.13 5.15
N ILE A 472 3.58 31.15 4.71
CA ILE A 472 4.08 32.52 4.55
C ILE A 472 3.12 33.46 5.27
N SER A 473 3.69 34.45 5.95
CA SER A 473 2.97 35.53 6.59
C SER A 473 3.65 36.87 6.34
N LEU A 474 2.85 37.92 6.24
CA LEU A 474 3.30 39.29 6.01
C LEU A 474 3.50 40.00 7.35
N HIS A 475 4.60 40.72 7.49
CA HIS A 475 4.81 41.60 8.65
C HIS A 475 3.82 42.78 8.61
N PRO A 476 3.32 43.30 9.74
CA PRO A 476 2.33 44.40 9.76
C PRO A 476 2.78 45.66 9.00
N ASN A 477 4.07 46.00 9.08
CA ASN A 477 4.69 47.08 8.28
C ASN A 477 4.84 46.76 6.78
N SER A 478 4.27 45.66 6.27
CA SER A 478 4.28 45.18 4.87
C SER A 478 5.62 45.05 4.14
N ASN A 479 6.73 45.45 4.77
CA ASN A 479 8.11 45.54 4.25
C ASN A 479 8.86 44.19 4.28
N TRP A 480 8.34 43.22 5.03
CA TRP A 480 8.96 41.94 5.27
C TRP A 480 7.92 40.84 5.16
N LEU A 481 8.33 39.69 4.65
CA LEU A 481 7.56 38.45 4.69
C LEU A 481 8.36 37.40 5.47
N ALA A 482 7.68 36.69 6.36
CA ALA A 482 8.23 35.50 7.02
C ALA A 482 7.75 34.27 6.27
N ALA A 483 8.69 33.47 5.81
CA ALA A 483 8.43 32.17 5.22
C ALA A 483 9.00 31.09 6.15
N GLN A 484 8.12 30.19 6.57
CA GLN A 484 8.51 29.02 7.33
C GLN A 484 9.04 27.97 6.39
N SER A 485 10.32 27.65 6.53
CA SER A 485 10.94 26.59 5.77
C SER A 485 10.94 25.29 6.57
N LEU A 486 10.82 24.16 5.86
CA LEU A 486 10.85 22.83 6.47
C LEU A 486 12.22 22.46 7.07
N ASP A 487 13.25 23.28 6.86
CA ASP A 487 14.58 23.15 7.46
C ASP A 487 14.66 23.62 8.93
N ASN A 488 13.52 23.70 9.61
CA ASN A 488 13.38 24.16 11.01
C ASN A 488 13.75 25.66 11.20
N GLN A 489 13.69 26.46 10.15
CA GLN A 489 13.97 27.90 10.21
C GLN A 489 12.82 28.73 9.62
N ILE A 490 12.67 29.96 10.15
CA ILE A 490 11.86 31.00 9.54
C ILE A 490 12.80 31.95 8.82
N LEU A 491 12.63 32.03 7.51
CA LEU A 491 13.39 32.87 6.61
C LEU A 491 12.63 34.16 6.32
N ILE A 492 13.33 35.29 6.43
CA ILE A 492 12.73 36.60 6.20
C ILE A 492 13.16 37.13 4.85
N TYR A 493 12.19 37.39 3.97
CA TYR A 493 12.45 38.10 2.72
C TYR A 493 11.95 39.54 2.82
N SER A 494 12.69 40.46 2.20
CA SER A 494 12.16 41.81 2.00
C SER A 494 11.05 41.75 0.96
N THR A 495 10.01 42.57 1.13
CA THR A 495 8.94 42.71 0.14
C THR A 495 9.16 43.88 -0.81
N ARG A 496 10.16 44.73 -0.52
CA ARG A 496 10.61 45.77 -1.44
C ARG A 496 11.08 45.13 -2.72
N GLU A 497 10.97 45.86 -3.82
CA GLU A 497 11.10 45.44 -5.25
C GLU A 497 12.07 44.28 -5.57
N LYS A 498 13.16 44.10 -4.82
CA LYS A 498 14.17 43.07 -5.07
C LYS A 498 13.86 41.69 -4.46
N PHE A 499 12.90 41.57 -3.54
CA PHE A 499 12.52 40.33 -2.86
C PHE A 499 13.70 39.49 -2.33
N GLN A 500 14.68 40.15 -1.72
CA GLN A 500 15.91 39.49 -1.27
C GLN A 500 15.77 38.92 0.15
N LEU A 501 16.41 37.76 0.35
CA LEU A 501 16.53 37.13 1.67
C LEU A 501 17.39 37.99 2.61
N ASN A 502 16.85 38.30 3.78
CA ASN A 502 17.58 38.97 4.84
C ASN A 502 18.42 37.96 5.63
N LYS A 503 19.73 37.91 5.35
CA LYS A 503 20.65 36.99 6.04
C LYS A 503 20.80 37.28 7.53
N LYS A 504 20.49 38.50 7.99
CA LYS A 504 20.63 38.90 9.41
C LYS A 504 19.45 38.42 10.27
N LYS A 505 18.27 38.28 9.67
CA LYS A 505 17.05 37.87 10.39
C LYS A 505 16.70 36.44 10.02
N ARG A 506 17.07 35.51 10.91
CA ARG A 506 16.72 34.10 10.83
C ARG A 506 16.24 33.65 12.19
N PHE A 507 15.12 32.95 12.25
CA PHE A 507 14.60 32.39 13.49
C PHE A 507 14.71 30.88 13.42
N ALA A 508 15.43 30.29 14.37
CA ALA A 508 15.63 28.86 14.48
C ALA A 508 15.32 28.41 15.91
N GLY A 509 15.17 27.09 16.10
CA GLY A 509 14.98 26.46 17.41
C GLY A 509 13.75 25.55 17.49
N HIS A 510 12.68 25.89 16.77
CA HIS A 510 11.49 25.05 16.62
C HIS A 510 11.70 23.89 15.62
N ILE A 511 10.94 22.81 15.76
CA ILE A 511 10.98 21.61 14.92
C ILE A 511 9.74 21.56 14.03
N VAL A 512 9.94 21.79 12.74
CA VAL A 512 8.87 21.98 11.75
C VAL A 512 8.94 20.93 10.64
N ALA A 513 9.98 20.10 10.60
CA ALA A 513 10.20 19.10 9.58
C ALA A 513 8.91 18.29 9.29
N GLY A 514 8.38 18.42 8.07
CA GLY A 514 7.17 17.74 7.60
C GLY A 514 5.83 18.38 7.98
N TYR A 515 5.82 19.47 8.76
CA TYR A 515 4.59 20.12 9.21
C TYR A 515 4.42 21.51 8.57
N ALA A 516 3.18 21.82 8.19
CA ALA A 516 2.80 23.12 7.69
C ALA A 516 2.31 24.03 8.82
N CYS A 517 3.13 24.24 9.86
CA CYS A 517 2.77 25.19 10.89
C CYS A 517 2.69 26.60 10.27
N GLN A 518 1.85 27.45 10.85
CA GLN A 518 1.67 28.81 10.44
C GLN A 518 2.66 29.71 11.19
N VAL A 519 3.10 30.78 10.53
CA VAL A 519 3.84 31.87 11.17
C VAL A 519 2.94 33.07 11.28
N ASN A 520 3.05 33.80 12.38
CA ASN A 520 2.40 35.09 12.48
C ASN A 520 3.25 36.09 13.25
N PHE A 521 2.89 37.36 13.10
CA PHE A 521 3.50 38.47 13.79
C PHE A 521 2.53 39.02 14.82
N SER A 522 3.08 39.63 15.88
CA SER A 522 2.28 40.51 16.72
C SER A 522 1.80 41.72 15.90
N PRO A 523 0.66 42.34 16.23
CA PRO A 523 0.14 43.52 15.52
C PRO A 523 1.14 44.68 15.42
N ASP A 524 2.01 44.86 16.41
CA ASP A 524 3.08 45.86 16.43
C ASP A 524 4.34 45.44 15.63
N GLY A 525 4.42 44.18 15.18
CA GLY A 525 5.58 43.60 14.50
C GLY A 525 6.78 43.33 15.40
N ARG A 526 6.64 43.42 16.73
CA ARG A 526 7.72 43.19 17.70
C ARG A 526 8.06 41.72 17.86
N PHE A 527 7.07 40.84 17.82
CA PHE A 527 7.25 39.41 18.04
C PHE A 527 6.89 38.61 16.80
N VAL A 528 7.64 37.55 16.57
CA VAL A 528 7.31 36.48 15.62
C VAL A 528 6.87 35.28 16.42
N MET A 529 5.86 34.57 15.94
CA MET A 529 5.45 33.32 16.53
C MET A 529 5.26 32.21 15.50
N SER A 530 5.48 30.98 15.94
CA SER A 530 5.27 29.77 15.15
C SER A 530 4.88 28.62 16.06
N GLY A 531 4.11 27.68 15.52
CA GLY A 531 3.94 26.35 16.09
C GLY A 531 5.15 25.44 15.86
N ASP A 532 5.15 24.32 16.58
CA ASP A 532 6.18 23.28 16.59
C ASP A 532 5.51 21.90 16.50
N GLY A 533 6.23 20.90 15.98
CA GLY A 533 5.80 19.51 15.89
C GLY A 533 5.52 18.87 17.26
N GLU A 534 6.22 19.32 18.30
CA GLU A 534 6.00 18.85 19.68
C GLU A 534 4.81 19.53 20.40
N GLY A 535 4.04 20.37 19.70
CA GLY A 535 2.91 21.10 20.29
C GLY A 535 3.29 22.35 21.07
N LYS A 536 4.54 22.78 20.98
CA LYS A 536 5.02 24.04 21.55
C LYS A 536 4.72 25.21 20.62
N CYS A 537 4.38 26.36 21.19
CA CYS A 537 4.38 27.64 20.49
C CYS A 537 5.63 28.42 20.89
N TRP A 538 6.37 28.86 19.88
CA TRP A 538 7.62 29.59 20.03
C TRP A 538 7.38 31.07 19.77
N PHE A 539 7.97 31.93 20.60
CA PHE A 539 7.97 33.37 20.45
C PHE A 539 9.39 33.87 20.33
N TRP A 540 9.67 34.64 19.28
CA TRP A 540 10.94 35.30 19.06
C TRP A 540 10.76 36.81 19.08
N ASP A 541 11.78 37.53 19.56
CA ASP A 541 11.85 38.98 19.41
C ASP A 541 12.36 39.33 18.01
N TRP A 542 11.60 40.13 17.27
CA TRP A 542 11.89 40.51 15.88
C TRP A 542 13.20 41.28 15.75
N LYS A 543 13.55 42.09 16.75
CA LYS A 543 14.75 42.94 16.69
C LYS A 543 16.02 42.15 16.98
N SER A 544 16.01 41.35 18.06
CA SER A 544 17.19 40.58 18.48
C SER A 544 17.31 39.20 17.83
N CYS A 545 16.25 38.70 17.19
CA CYS A 545 16.15 37.34 16.63
C CYS A 545 16.33 36.21 17.65
N LYS A 546 16.34 36.53 18.95
CA LYS A 546 16.45 35.55 20.01
C LYS A 546 15.08 34.97 20.35
N VAL A 547 15.08 33.70 20.74
CA VAL A 547 13.92 33.06 21.36
C VAL A 547 13.65 33.80 22.66
N PHE A 548 12.44 34.35 22.78
CA PHE A 548 12.02 35.05 23.99
C PHE A 548 11.39 34.07 24.98
N ARG A 549 10.48 33.21 24.49
CA ARG A 549 9.76 32.25 25.30
C ARG A 549 9.23 31.10 24.45
N THR A 550 9.13 29.92 25.06
CA THR A 550 8.42 28.76 24.54
C THR A 550 7.26 28.41 25.48
N LEU A 551 6.11 28.07 24.91
CA LEU A 551 4.92 27.64 25.65
C LEU A 551 4.47 26.29 25.13
N LYS A 552 4.23 25.31 26.01
CA LYS A 552 3.59 24.06 25.60
C LYS A 552 2.09 24.28 25.52
N CYS A 553 1.57 24.43 24.30
CA CYS A 553 0.15 24.71 24.07
C CYS A 553 -0.63 23.40 23.88
N HIS A 554 -0.18 22.52 23.00
CA HIS A 554 -0.92 21.31 22.60
C HIS A 554 -0.17 20.02 22.97
N GLU A 555 -0.91 18.91 23.03
CA GLU A 555 -0.30 17.58 23.18
C GLU A 555 0.16 17.03 21.83
N GLY A 556 -0.59 17.35 20.76
CA GLY A 556 -0.19 17.11 19.38
C GLY A 556 0.51 18.31 18.73
N VAL A 557 0.84 18.17 17.45
CA VAL A 557 1.47 19.22 16.63
C VAL A 557 0.67 20.51 16.67
N CYS A 558 1.31 21.64 16.96
CA CYS A 558 0.70 22.97 16.91
C CYS A 558 0.85 23.51 15.49
N ILE A 559 -0.27 23.69 14.78
CA ILE A 559 -0.27 24.10 13.36
C ILE A 559 -0.61 25.56 13.21
N GLY A 560 -1.83 25.95 13.53
CA GLY A 560 -2.25 27.33 13.41
C GLY A 560 -1.80 28.11 14.64
N CYS A 561 -1.18 29.25 14.41
CA CYS A 561 -1.03 30.28 15.43
C CYS A 561 -1.47 31.60 14.82
N GLU A 562 -2.35 32.30 15.52
CA GLU A 562 -2.78 33.64 15.13
C GLU A 562 -2.79 34.61 16.31
N TRP A 563 -2.26 35.80 16.07
CA TRP A 563 -2.26 36.87 17.06
C TRP A 563 -3.60 37.58 16.99
N HIS A 564 -4.18 37.93 18.14
CA HIS A 564 -5.39 38.73 18.12
C HIS A 564 -5.05 40.12 17.52
N PRO A 565 -5.84 40.64 16.56
CA PRO A 565 -5.51 41.88 15.86
C PRO A 565 -5.56 43.13 16.75
N LEU A 566 -6.51 43.21 17.69
CA LEU A 566 -6.66 44.36 18.61
C LEU A 566 -6.03 44.17 20.00
N GLU A 567 -6.13 42.97 20.57
CA GLU A 567 -5.66 42.68 21.92
C GLU A 567 -4.19 42.26 21.94
N GLN A 568 -3.40 42.97 22.74
CA GLN A 568 -1.94 42.91 22.77
C GLN A 568 -1.32 41.65 23.37
N SER A 569 -2.08 40.79 24.04
CA SER A 569 -1.49 39.67 24.79
C SER A 569 -2.25 38.38 24.63
N LYS A 570 -3.09 38.27 23.59
CA LYS A 570 -3.91 37.09 23.35
C LYS A 570 -3.59 36.51 21.98
N VAL A 571 -3.49 35.18 21.95
CA VAL A 571 -3.04 34.42 20.78
C VAL A 571 -3.90 33.18 20.72
N ALA A 572 -4.47 32.90 19.55
CA ALA A 572 -5.16 31.63 19.31
C ALA A 572 -4.18 30.62 18.71
N THR A 573 -4.13 29.41 19.26
CA THR A 573 -3.38 28.29 18.70
C THR A 573 -4.30 27.10 18.43
N CYS A 574 -4.07 26.36 17.35
CA CYS A 574 -4.65 25.04 17.14
C CYS A 574 -3.60 23.95 17.02
N GLY A 575 -4.02 22.74 17.37
CA GLY A 575 -3.26 21.54 17.10
C GLY A 575 -4.06 20.42 16.47
N TRP A 576 -3.32 19.34 16.18
CA TRP A 576 -3.89 18.06 15.74
C TRP A 576 -4.63 17.30 16.83
N ASP A 577 -4.57 17.77 18.08
CA ASP A 577 -5.39 17.30 19.19
C ASP A 577 -6.88 17.68 19.05
N GLY A 578 -7.23 18.51 18.06
CA GLY A 578 -8.60 18.96 17.82
C GLY A 578 -9.04 20.10 18.74
N LEU A 579 -8.11 20.64 19.53
CA LEU A 579 -8.36 21.73 20.46
C LEU A 579 -7.90 23.07 19.87
N ILE A 580 -8.60 24.13 20.25
CA ILE A 580 -8.16 25.50 20.04
C ILE A 580 -7.95 26.12 21.41
N LYS A 581 -6.81 26.78 21.61
CA LYS A 581 -6.40 27.38 22.88
C LYS A 581 -6.19 28.88 22.70
N TYR A 582 -6.62 29.67 23.68
CA TYR A 582 -6.58 31.14 23.68
C TYR A 582 -5.79 31.71 24.87
#